data_AF-A0A7D5V0W9-F1
#
_entry.id   AF-A0A7D5V0W9-F1
#
_cell.length_a   1.000
_cell.length_b   1.000
_cell.length_c   1.000
_cell.angle_alpha   90.00
_cell.angle_beta   90.00
_cell.angle_gamma   90.00
#
_symmetry.space_group_name_H-M   'P 1'
#
loop_
_entity.id
_entity.type
_entity.pdbx_description
1 polymer ?
#
loop_
_entity_poly.entity_id
_entity_poly.type
_entity_poly.pdbx_seq_one_letter_code
_entity_poly.pdbx_strand_id
1 'polypeptide(L)'
;MVEENKPLQKRDRTNDNFRRVMNNYMKKGNLICQRYGADIHIVVRRKHRFYTYSSTQDSTFPPYHQQVEQSYPLPIQKTPLDYPIQKA
;
A
#
# COMPACT_ATOMS: atom_id res chain seq x y z
N MET A 1 -49.21 -21.30 4.30
CA MET A 1 -48.45 -20.24 3.61
C MET A 1 -47.11 -20.16 4.33
N VAL A 2 -46.03 -20.68 3.73
CA VAL A 2 -44.69 -20.70 4.35
C VAL A 2 -43.91 -19.56 3.71
N GLU A 3 -43.66 -18.51 4.47
CA GLU A 3 -42.77 -17.41 4.04
C GLU A 3 -41.35 -17.96 3.90
N GLU A 4 -40.89 -17.98 2.66
CA GLU A 4 -39.53 -18.37 2.28
C GLU A 4 -38.56 -17.31 2.79
N ASN A 5 -37.81 -17.65 3.84
CA ASN A 5 -36.86 -16.77 4.50
C ASN A 5 -35.62 -16.60 3.60
N LYS A 6 -35.68 -15.68 2.63
CA LYS A 6 -34.56 -15.36 1.73
C LYS A 6 -33.38 -14.83 2.56
N PRO A 7 -32.19 -15.45 2.50
CA PRO A 7 -31.03 -14.94 3.23
C PRO A 7 -30.67 -13.55 2.71
N LEU A 8 -30.62 -12.57 3.62
CA LEU A 8 -30.18 -11.21 3.34
C LEU A 8 -28.79 -11.24 2.68
N GLN A 9 -28.69 -10.74 1.45
CA GLN A 9 -27.41 -10.67 0.75
C GLN A 9 -26.40 -9.87 1.58
N LYS A 10 -25.31 -10.53 1.96
CA LYS A 10 -24.24 -9.92 2.75
C LYS A 10 -23.60 -8.79 1.91
N ARG A 11 -23.65 -7.55 2.42
CA ARG A 11 -23.07 -6.37 1.76
C ARG A 11 -21.61 -6.63 1.38
N ASP A 12 -21.26 -6.34 0.12
CA ASP A 12 -19.87 -6.34 -0.32
C ASP A 12 -19.09 -5.23 0.42
N ARG A 13 -18.12 -5.65 1.24
CA ARG A 13 -17.24 -4.76 2.02
C ARG A 13 -15.86 -4.63 1.40
N THR A 14 -15.62 -5.15 0.20
CA THR A 14 -14.30 -5.16 -0.45
C THR A 14 -13.70 -3.77 -0.57
N ASN A 15 -14.50 -2.77 -0.93
CA ASN A 15 -14.03 -1.38 -1.04
C ASN A 15 -13.68 -0.77 0.31
N ASP A 16 -14.52 -0.97 1.32
CA ASP A 16 -14.29 -0.45 2.67
C ASP A 16 -13.06 -1.11 3.30
N ASN A 17 -12.92 -2.43 3.12
CA ASN A 17 -11.75 -3.19 3.54
C ASN A 17 -10.48 -2.71 2.85
N PHE A 18 -10.52 -2.51 1.53
CA PHE A 18 -9.37 -1.97 0.78
C PHE A 18 -8.96 -0.60 1.31
N ARG A 19 -9.91 0.33 1.46
CA ARG A 19 -9.63 1.69 1.98
C ARG A 19 -8.98 1.62 3.36
N ARG A 20 -9.50 0.76 4.25
CA ARG A 20 -8.95 0.58 5.59
C ARG A 20 -7.53 0.05 5.56
N VAL A 21 -7.26 -1.01 4.79
CA VAL A 21 -5.91 -1.62 4.69
C VAL A 21 -4.92 -0.64 4.07
N MET A 22 -5.30 0.04 2.99
CA MET A 22 -4.47 1.04 2.31
C MET A 22 -4.12 2.21 3.24
N ASN A 23 -5.11 2.77 3.95
CA ASN A 23 -4.87 3.86 4.90
C ASN A 23 -3.94 3.43 6.04
N ASN A 24 -4.11 2.20 6.56
CA ASN A 24 -3.23 1.67 7.59
C ASN A 24 -1.80 1.48 7.08
N TYR A 25 -1.63 1.07 5.82
CA TYR A 25 -0.33 0.95 5.20
C TYR A 25 0.38 2.31 5.06
N MET A 26 -0.32 3.34 4.58
CA MET A 26 0.21 4.71 4.51
C MET A 26 0.61 5.25 5.90
N LYS A 27 -0.21 5.01 6.93
CA LYS A 27 0.13 5.36 8.32
C LYS A 27 1.40 4.68 8.81
N LYS A 28 1.61 3.41 8.46
CA LYS A 28 2.86 2.69 8.78
C LYS A 28 4.05 3.29 8.04
N GLY A 29 3.90 3.68 6.77
CA GLY A 29 4.92 4.42 6.03
C GLY A 29 5.30 5.72 6.75
N ASN A 30 4.31 6.53 7.13
CA ASN A 30 4.55 7.76 7.88
C ASN A 30 5.24 7.52 9.23
N LEU A 31 4.91 6.44 9.93
CA LEU A 31 5.55 6.07 11.18
C LEU A 31 7.04 5.77 10.98
N ILE A 32 7.42 5.11 9.88
CA ILE A 32 8.82 4.82 9.57
C ILE A 32 9.58 6.14 9.31
N CYS A 33 8.97 7.07 8.56
CA CYS A 33 9.53 8.40 8.37
C CYS A 33 9.77 9.12 9.71
N GLN A 34 8.76 9.18 10.58
CA GLN A 34 8.85 9.86 11.87
C GLN A 34 9.86 9.23 12.83
N ARG A 35 10.01 7.89 12.82
CA ARG A 35 10.86 7.17 13.78
C ARG A 35 12.30 7.00 13.32
N TYR A 36 12.51 6.84 12.02
CA TYR A 36 13.80 6.45 11.47
C TYR A 36 14.36 7.46 10.45
N GLY A 37 13.66 8.59 10.22
CA GLY A 37 14.10 9.64 9.30
C GLY A 37 14.17 9.19 7.85
N ALA A 38 13.45 8.13 7.47
CA ALA A 38 13.46 7.61 6.11
C ALA A 38 12.40 8.29 5.24
N ASP A 39 12.78 8.67 4.01
CA ASP A 39 11.82 9.11 3.02
C ASP A 39 11.12 7.93 2.35
N ILE A 40 9.80 8.01 2.25
CA ILE A 40 8.92 6.96 1.76
C ILE A 40 7.93 7.52 0.76
N HIS A 41 7.89 6.89 -0.41
CA HIS A 41 6.88 7.12 -1.42
C HIS A 41 6.11 5.83 -1.67
N ILE A 42 4.77 5.90 -1.58
CA ILE A 42 3.88 4.76 -1.78
C ILE A 42 2.97 5.07 -2.95
N VAL A 43 2.93 4.17 -3.94
CA VAL A 43 1.97 4.21 -5.05
C VAL A 43 1.13 2.94 -5.03
N VAL A 44 -0.18 3.08 -4.97
CA VAL A 44 -1.13 1.97 -5.08
C VAL A 44 -2.01 2.19 -6.30
N ARG A 45 -2.06 1.21 -7.19
CA ARG A 45 -2.96 1.20 -8.36
C ARG A 45 -4.07 0.18 -8.16
N ARG A 46 -5.33 0.61 -8.19
CA ARG A 46 -6.51 -0.27 -8.14
C ARG A 46 -7.61 0.26 -9.05
N LYS A 47 -8.16 -0.60 -9.92
CA LYS A 47 -9.27 -0.26 -10.84
C LYS A 47 -9.02 1.07 -11.57
N HIS A 48 -7.84 1.21 -12.18
CA HIS A 48 -7.40 2.42 -12.91
C HIS A 48 -7.23 3.69 -12.08
N ARG A 49 -7.36 3.63 -10.74
CA ARG A 49 -7.10 4.76 -9.84
C ARG A 49 -5.77 4.58 -9.13
N PHE A 50 -5.02 5.68 -9.05
CA PHE A 50 -3.79 5.78 -8.27
C PHE A 50 -4.09 6.43 -6.92
N TYR A 51 -3.45 5.91 -5.89
CA TYR A 51 -3.43 6.45 -4.55
C TYR A 51 -1.96 6.62 -4.16
N THR A 52 -1.56 7.84 -3.84
CA THR A 52 -0.17 8.18 -3.57
C THR A 52 -0.01 8.76 -2.18
N TYR A 53 1.15 8.52 -1.59
CA TYR A 53 1.62 9.16 -0.37
C TYR A 53 3.10 9.47 -0.54
N SER A 54 3.50 10.68 -0.16
CA SER A 54 4.90 11.09 -0.05
C SER A 54 5.14 11.59 1.36
N SER A 55 6.20 11.12 2.01
CA SER A 55 6.60 11.60 3.34
C SER A 55 7.24 12.99 3.31
N THR A 56 7.75 13.40 2.15
CA THR A 56 8.49 14.64 1.95
C THR A 56 7.85 15.51 0.88
N GLN A 57 8.11 16.81 0.97
CA GLN A 57 7.79 17.82 -0.05
C GLN A 57 8.94 18.03 -1.05
N ASP A 58 10.05 17.32 -0.89
CA ASP A 58 11.16 17.35 -1.83
C ASP A 58 10.72 16.87 -3.21
N SER A 59 10.81 17.76 -4.19
CA SER A 59 10.45 17.49 -5.59
C SER A 59 11.35 16.46 -6.28
N THR A 60 12.51 16.14 -5.72
CA THR A 60 13.43 15.12 -6.24
C THR A 60 13.09 13.71 -5.76
N PHE A 61 12.15 13.58 -4.83
CA PHE A 61 11.73 12.31 -4.25
C PHE A 61 10.27 11.96 -4.65
N PRO A 62 9.98 10.73 -5.10
CA PRO A 62 10.91 9.61 -5.27
C PRO A 62 11.84 9.82 -6.47
N PRO A 63 13.07 9.29 -6.40
CA PRO A 63 13.97 9.31 -7.55
C PRO A 63 13.42 8.48 -8.72
N TYR A 64 13.88 8.79 -9.93
CA TYR A 64 13.61 7.97 -11.10
C TYR A 64 14.27 6.58 -10.94
N HIS A 65 13.65 5.55 -11.53
CA HIS A 65 14.14 4.17 -11.46
C HIS A 65 15.63 4.04 -11.81
N GLN A 66 16.06 4.70 -12.89
CA GLN A 66 17.45 4.69 -13.35
C GLN A 66 18.42 5.26 -12.29
N GLN A 67 18.00 6.29 -11.54
CA GLN A 67 18.81 6.87 -10.48
C GLN A 67 18.97 5.90 -9.30
N VAL A 68 17.92 5.13 -8.98
CA VAL A 68 17.97 4.09 -7.93
C VAL A 68 18.92 2.96 -8.35
N GLU A 69 18.87 2.53 -9.61
CA GLU A 69 19.76 1.46 -10.10
C GLU A 69 21.23 1.87 -10.14
N GLN A 70 21.51 3.16 -10.32
CA GLN A 70 22.87 3.71 -10.36
C GLN A 70 23.38 4.16 -8.97
N SER A 71 22.58 4.05 -7.92
CA SER A 71 22.96 4.51 -6.59
C SER A 71 24.00 3.59 -5.93
N TYR A 72 24.84 4.18 -5.07
CA TYR A 72 25.70 3.43 -4.15
C TYR A 72 25.31 3.74 -2.69
N PRO A 73 25.11 2.72 -1.83
CA PRO A 73 25.22 1.28 -2.12
C PRO A 73 24.12 0.78 -3.05
N LEU A 74 24.34 -0.40 -3.66
CA LEU A 74 23.36 -1.02 -4.54
C LEU A 74 22.00 -1.16 -3.84
N PRO A 75 20.90 -0.85 -4.52
CA PRO A 75 19.57 -0.87 -3.92
C PRO A 75 19.17 -2.30 -3.54
N ILE A 76 18.59 -2.46 -2.34
CA ILE A 76 17.99 -3.73 -1.92
C ILE A 76 16.57 -3.79 -2.47
N GLN A 77 16.37 -4.60 -3.50
CA GLN A 77 15.05 -4.82 -4.09
C GLN A 77 14.29 -5.93 -3.36
N LYS A 78 13.01 -5.70 -3.10
CA LYS A 78 12.09 -6.67 -2.49
C LYS A 78 10.89 -6.88 -3.40
N THR A 79 10.52 -8.14 -3.57
CA THR A 79 9.41 -8.60 -4.42
C THR A 79 8.35 -9.29 -3.57
N PRO A 80 7.15 -9.58 -4.11
CA PRO A 80 6.16 -10.38 -3.39
C PRO A 80 6.67 -11.75 -2.93
N LEU A 81 7.70 -12.31 -3.58
CA LEU A 81 8.31 -13.60 -3.19
C LEU A 81 9.05 -13.52 -1.86
N ASP A 82 9.56 -12.33 -1.49
CA ASP A 82 10.20 -12.08 -0.19
C ASP A 82 9.20 -12.08 0.98
N TYR A 83 7.90 -12.00 0.69
CA TYR A 83 6.83 -11.89 1.69
C TYR A 83 5.80 -13.01 1.51
N PRO A 84 6.17 -14.27 1.80
CA PRO A 84 5.25 -15.39 1.67
C PRO A 84 4.00 -15.15 2.53
N ILE A 85 2.83 -15.43 1.95
CA ILE A 85 1.55 -15.33 2.66
C ILE A 85 1.60 -16.31 3.83
N GLN A 86 1.66 -15.79 5.05
CA GLN A 86 1.47 -16.61 6.23
C GLN A 86 0.03 -17.14 6.20
N LYS A 87 -0.13 -18.46 6.12
CA LYS A 87 -1.44 -19.09 6.32
C LYS A 87 -1.87 -18.77 7.75
N ALA A 88 -3.03 -18.14 7.88
CA ALA A 88 -3.68 -17.88 9.16
C ALA A 88 -4.15 -19.19 9.81
#